data_AF-A0A8I1IYM0-F1
#
_entry.id   AF-A0A8I1IYM0-F1
#
_cell.length_a   1.000
_cell.length_b   1.000
_cell.length_c   1.000
_cell.angle_alpha   90.00
_cell.angle_beta   90.00
_cell.angle_gamma   90.00
#
_symmetry.space_group_name_H-M   'P 1'
#
loop_
_entity.id
_entity.type
_entity.pdbx_description
1 polymer ?
#
loop_
_entity_poly.entity_id
_entity_poly.type
_entity_poly.pdbx_seq_one_letter_code
_entity_poly.pdbx_strand_id
1 'polypeptide(L)'
;MTPAPLSELEEGMAQNLIGRMINDGRPSSGVLALATRTPPTQAAIAVRGYLRNHGKCYQQGRALLKLMAGIGQPETLQVLAVTAARQKQASLRNLATELLTEVAEAHGWTVEELEDRTVPDLGLDANGTLALPVADGKTYLARLGDDLAFRLENAAGKAVKSLPASQDETTKAAKKTLAAAKKELKQIAKAQAQRLYEAMCSERSWAVADWQRHYRDHPVMARLA
;
A
#
# COMPACT_ATOMS: atom_id res chain seq x y z
N MET A 1 3.50 -6.88 -36.20
CA MET A 1 2.85 -6.44 -34.95
C MET A 1 2.99 -7.57 -33.94
N THR A 2 4.02 -7.51 -33.10
CA THR A 2 4.13 -8.39 -31.93
C THR A 2 2.97 -8.05 -30.99
N PRO A 3 2.15 -9.02 -30.56
CA PRO A 3 1.06 -8.75 -29.62
C PRO A 3 1.66 -8.26 -28.29
N ALA A 4 1.03 -7.23 -27.71
CA ALA A 4 1.40 -6.71 -26.40
C ALA A 4 1.39 -7.84 -25.36
N PRO A 5 2.35 -7.87 -24.41
CA PRO A 5 2.38 -8.89 -23.37
C PRO A 5 1.07 -8.88 -22.57
N LEU A 6 0.64 -10.06 -22.12
CA LEU A 6 -0.65 -10.27 -21.42
C LEU A 6 -0.85 -9.27 -20.25
N SER A 7 0.24 -8.89 -19.58
CA SER A 7 0.27 -7.90 -18.50
C SER A 7 -0.18 -6.51 -18.93
N GLU A 8 0.20 -6.03 -20.11
CA GLU A 8 -0.20 -4.70 -20.62
C GLU A 8 -1.69 -4.66 -21.00
N LEU A 9 -2.24 -5.80 -21.46
CA LEU A 9 -3.67 -5.93 -21.76
C LEU A 9 -4.51 -5.97 -20.47
N GLU A 10 -4.04 -6.68 -19.44
CA GLU A 10 -4.67 -6.72 -18.12
C GLU A 10 -4.63 -5.36 -17.42
N GLU A 11 -3.51 -4.65 -17.51
CA GLU A 11 -3.33 -3.27 -17.04
C GLU A 11 -4.30 -2.30 -17.73
N GLY A 12 -4.36 -2.37 -19.06
CA GLY A 12 -5.27 -1.56 -19.87
C GLY A 12 -6.74 -1.82 -19.52
N MET A 13 -7.12 -3.07 -19.25
CA MET A 13 -8.47 -3.43 -18.82
C MET A 13 -8.80 -2.94 -17.42
N ALA A 14 -7.90 -3.08 -16.43
CA ALA A 14 -8.13 -2.60 -15.07
C ALA A 14 -8.30 -1.07 -15.03
N GLN A 15 -7.45 -0.32 -15.73
CA GLN A 15 -7.59 1.14 -15.84
C GLN A 15 -8.84 1.57 -16.61
N ASN A 16 -9.19 0.89 -17.71
CA ASN A 16 -10.44 1.18 -18.44
C ASN A 16 -11.69 0.90 -17.59
N LEU A 17 -11.70 -0.20 -16.84
CA LEU A 17 -12.83 -0.61 -16.01
C LEU A 17 -13.02 0.35 -14.83
N ILE A 18 -11.94 0.76 -14.17
CA ILE A 18 -11.97 1.76 -13.09
C ILE A 18 -12.41 3.12 -13.64
N GLY A 19 -12.00 3.48 -14.87
CA GLY A 19 -12.44 4.69 -15.56
C GLY A 19 -13.92 4.67 -16.00
N ARG A 20 -14.48 3.50 -16.33
CA ARG A 20 -15.89 3.33 -16.72
C ARG A 20 -16.86 3.24 -15.53
N MET A 21 -16.37 3.08 -14.30
CA MET A 21 -17.17 2.98 -13.07
C MET A 21 -17.82 4.30 -12.60
N ILE A 22 -18.00 5.29 -13.48
CA ILE A 22 -18.48 6.62 -13.12
C ILE A 22 -19.99 6.64 -12.82
N ASN A 23 -20.81 5.71 -13.35
CA ASN A 23 -22.28 5.81 -13.20
C ASN A 23 -23.03 4.59 -12.64
N ASP A 24 -22.57 3.34 -12.78
CA ASP A 24 -23.32 2.20 -12.18
C ASP A 24 -22.40 1.03 -11.78
N GLY A 25 -22.39 0.69 -10.49
CA GLY A 25 -21.47 -0.31 -9.89
C GLY A 25 -22.04 -1.73 -9.80
N ARG A 26 -23.32 -1.94 -10.12
CA ARG A 26 -23.95 -3.27 -10.12
C ARG A 26 -23.43 -4.18 -11.25
N PRO A 27 -23.37 -3.74 -12.51
CA PRO A 27 -22.85 -4.58 -13.61
C PRO A 27 -21.34 -4.81 -13.57
N SER A 28 -20.56 -3.98 -12.88
CA SER A 28 -19.11 -4.14 -12.78
C SER A 28 -18.63 -5.12 -11.70
N SER A 29 -19.51 -5.53 -10.77
CA SER A 29 -19.16 -6.47 -9.70
C SER A 29 -18.70 -7.84 -10.22
N GLY A 30 -19.34 -8.36 -11.27
CA GLY A 30 -18.93 -9.60 -11.93
C GLY A 30 -17.61 -9.49 -12.67
N VAL A 31 -17.34 -8.34 -13.31
CA VAL A 31 -16.08 -8.10 -14.03
C VAL A 31 -14.92 -7.87 -13.06
N LEU A 32 -15.16 -7.22 -11.92
CA LEU A 32 -14.14 -7.05 -10.87
C LEU A 32 -13.77 -8.40 -10.22
N ALA A 33 -14.68 -9.37 -10.11
CA ALA A 33 -14.33 -10.71 -9.62
C ALA A 33 -13.26 -11.40 -10.50
N LEU A 34 -13.24 -11.12 -11.81
CA LEU A 34 -12.23 -11.60 -12.75
C LEU A 34 -10.90 -10.84 -12.63
N ALA A 35 -10.91 -9.63 -12.06
CA ALA A 35 -9.73 -8.80 -11.86
C ALA A 35 -8.92 -9.19 -10.60
N THR A 36 -9.27 -10.27 -9.91
CA THR A 36 -8.52 -10.81 -8.75
C THR A 36 -7.09 -11.25 -9.10
N ARG A 37 -6.76 -11.39 -10.39
CA ARG A 37 -5.38 -11.68 -10.84
C ARG A 37 -4.52 -10.43 -11.13
N THR A 38 -5.07 -9.23 -10.94
CA THR A 38 -4.33 -7.97 -11.14
C THR A 38 -3.16 -7.88 -10.15
N PRO A 39 -1.99 -7.33 -10.55
CA PRO A 39 -0.90 -7.06 -9.62
C PRO A 39 -1.39 -6.29 -8.37
N PRO A 40 -1.15 -6.80 -7.15
CA PRO A 40 -1.76 -6.29 -5.92
C PRO A 40 -1.36 -4.84 -5.64
N THR A 41 -0.11 -4.46 -5.93
CA THR A 41 0.42 -3.11 -5.76
C THR A 41 -0.34 -2.09 -6.63
N GLN A 42 -0.56 -2.40 -7.90
CA GLN A 42 -1.25 -1.49 -8.83
C GLN A 42 -2.73 -1.36 -8.46
N ALA A 43 -3.39 -2.48 -8.14
CA ALA A 43 -4.77 -2.50 -7.70
C ALA A 43 -4.96 -1.65 -6.42
N ALA A 44 -4.05 -1.80 -5.45
CA ALA A 44 -4.07 -1.02 -4.22
C ALA A 44 -3.88 0.49 -4.44
N ILE A 45 -3.02 0.90 -5.38
CA ILE A 45 -2.81 2.32 -5.74
C ILE A 45 -4.08 2.90 -6.37
N ALA A 46 -4.65 2.19 -7.35
CA ALA A 46 -5.83 2.65 -8.07
C ALA A 46 -7.05 2.78 -7.15
N VAL A 47 -7.29 1.77 -6.28
CA VAL A 47 -8.39 1.80 -5.31
C VAL A 47 -8.19 2.89 -4.26
N ARG A 48 -6.98 3.08 -3.72
CA ARG A 48 -6.69 4.22 -2.82
C ARG A 48 -7.00 5.56 -3.48
N GLY A 49 -6.57 5.74 -4.73
CA GLY A 49 -6.85 6.94 -5.51
C GLY A 49 -8.35 7.18 -5.68
N TYR A 50 -9.10 6.13 -6.03
CA TYR A 50 -10.54 6.18 -6.21
C TYR A 50 -11.27 6.51 -4.89
N LEU A 51 -10.98 5.79 -3.80
CA LEU A 51 -11.64 6.01 -2.50
C LEU A 51 -11.40 7.42 -1.94
N ARG A 52 -10.22 7.99 -2.20
CA ARG A 52 -9.90 9.37 -1.81
C ARG A 52 -10.70 10.40 -2.60
N ASN A 53 -10.87 10.18 -3.91
CA ASN A 53 -11.49 11.15 -4.81
C ASN A 53 -13.03 10.99 -4.88
N HIS A 54 -13.54 9.77 -4.65
CA HIS A 54 -14.93 9.38 -4.86
C HIS A 54 -15.56 8.68 -3.64
N GLY A 55 -15.17 9.08 -2.42
CA GLY A 55 -15.62 8.45 -1.17
C GLY A 55 -17.13 8.49 -0.87
N LYS A 56 -17.97 9.10 -1.72
CA LYS A 56 -19.44 9.11 -1.61
C LYS A 56 -20.11 7.97 -2.41
N CYS A 57 -19.38 7.32 -3.30
CA CYS A 57 -19.88 6.30 -4.21
C CYS A 57 -19.88 4.91 -3.54
N TYR A 58 -20.84 4.65 -2.65
CA TYR A 58 -20.89 3.44 -1.83
C TYR A 58 -20.82 2.13 -2.63
N GLN A 59 -21.57 2.01 -3.72
CA GLN A 59 -21.65 0.76 -4.48
C GLN A 59 -20.32 0.44 -5.18
N GLN A 60 -19.68 1.44 -5.78
CA GLN A 60 -18.35 1.31 -6.36
C GLN A 60 -17.31 1.00 -5.28
N GLY A 61 -17.34 1.73 -4.16
CA GLY A 61 -16.46 1.48 -3.02
C GLY A 61 -16.58 0.04 -2.52
N ARG A 62 -17.81 -0.44 -2.32
CA ARG A 62 -18.11 -1.82 -1.90
C ARG A 62 -17.53 -2.85 -2.87
N ALA A 63 -17.70 -2.67 -4.18
CA ALA A 63 -17.17 -3.60 -5.17
C ALA A 63 -15.64 -3.64 -5.16
N LEU A 64 -14.99 -2.48 -5.01
CA LEU A 64 -13.52 -2.40 -4.93
C LEU A 64 -12.98 -3.02 -3.64
N LEU A 65 -13.63 -2.83 -2.49
CA LEU A 65 -13.21 -3.48 -1.25
C LEU A 65 -13.33 -5.01 -1.35
N LYS A 66 -14.42 -5.53 -1.95
CA LYS A 66 -14.56 -6.97 -2.19
C LYS A 66 -13.47 -7.52 -3.10
N LEU A 67 -13.06 -6.77 -4.13
CA LEU A 67 -11.91 -7.13 -4.94
C LEU A 67 -10.62 -7.19 -4.11
N MET A 68 -10.35 -6.18 -3.28
CA MET A 68 -9.15 -6.18 -2.42
C MET A 68 -9.12 -7.38 -1.47
N ALA A 69 -10.27 -7.75 -0.90
CA ALA A 69 -10.41 -8.91 -0.03
C ALA A 69 -10.19 -10.22 -0.80
N GLY A 70 -10.73 -10.33 -2.02
CA GLY A 70 -10.54 -11.49 -2.89
C GLY A 70 -9.10 -11.69 -3.37
N ILE A 71 -8.30 -10.61 -3.51
CA ILE A 71 -6.86 -10.71 -3.80
C ILE A 71 -6.10 -11.22 -2.57
N GLY A 72 -6.46 -10.75 -1.37
CA GLY A 72 -5.92 -11.26 -0.10
C GLY A 72 -4.41 -11.05 0.11
N GLN A 73 -3.78 -10.14 -0.63
CA GLN A 73 -2.35 -9.84 -0.52
C GLN A 73 -2.11 -8.68 0.46
N PRO A 74 -0.91 -8.59 1.08
CA PRO A 74 -0.61 -7.56 2.09
C PRO A 74 -0.97 -6.13 1.66
N GLU A 75 -0.69 -5.76 0.40
CA GLU A 75 -0.96 -4.43 -0.13
C GLU A 75 -2.45 -4.13 -0.26
N THR A 76 -3.26 -5.13 -0.60
CA THR A 76 -4.72 -4.97 -0.76
C THR A 76 -5.42 -5.00 0.59
N LEU A 77 -4.98 -5.88 1.49
CA LEU A 77 -5.44 -5.92 2.89
C LEU A 77 -5.09 -4.65 3.64
N GLN A 78 -3.95 -4.01 3.34
CA GLN A 78 -3.64 -2.69 3.89
C GLN A 78 -4.67 -1.63 3.47
N VAL A 79 -5.14 -1.65 2.21
CA VAL A 79 -6.18 -0.70 1.75
C VAL A 79 -7.47 -0.91 2.53
N LEU A 80 -7.84 -2.17 2.80
CA LEU A 80 -8.97 -2.50 3.65
C LEU A 80 -8.76 -1.97 5.08
N ALA A 81 -7.60 -2.22 5.68
CA ALA A 81 -7.26 -1.79 7.05
C ALA A 81 -7.33 -0.25 7.20
N VAL A 82 -6.75 0.50 6.26
CA VAL A 82 -6.84 1.96 6.26
C VAL A 82 -8.28 2.44 6.10
N THR A 83 -9.07 1.76 5.27
CA THR A 83 -10.49 2.09 5.07
C THR A 83 -11.30 1.81 6.34
N ALA A 84 -11.07 0.68 7.01
CA ALA A 84 -11.69 0.35 8.29
C ALA A 84 -11.35 1.36 9.39
N ALA A 85 -10.13 1.88 9.42
CA ALA A 85 -9.70 2.81 10.47
C ALA A 85 -10.12 4.27 10.23
N ARG A 86 -10.12 4.76 8.97
CA ARG A 86 -10.16 6.20 8.68
C ARG A 86 -11.33 6.66 7.82
N GLN A 87 -12.15 5.74 7.30
CA GLN A 87 -13.24 6.12 6.41
C GLN A 87 -14.34 6.86 7.16
N LYS A 88 -14.82 7.98 6.59
CA LYS A 88 -15.89 8.80 7.17
C LYS A 88 -17.24 8.10 7.07
N GLN A 89 -17.51 7.46 5.94
CA GLN A 89 -18.77 6.76 5.70
C GLN A 89 -18.83 5.44 6.48
N ALA A 90 -19.78 5.35 7.43
CA ALA A 90 -19.94 4.20 8.31
C ALA A 90 -20.17 2.88 7.58
N SER A 91 -21.03 2.87 6.54
CA SER A 91 -21.33 1.64 5.80
C SER A 91 -20.10 1.03 5.13
N LEU A 92 -19.23 1.87 4.56
CA LEU A 92 -18.02 1.42 3.88
C LEU A 92 -16.93 1.00 4.88
N ARG A 93 -16.87 1.71 6.02
CA ARG A 93 -16.00 1.36 7.15
C ARG A 93 -16.36 -0.01 7.71
N ASN A 94 -17.63 -0.25 8.02
CA ASN A 94 -18.11 -1.52 8.57
C ASN A 94 -17.86 -2.68 7.60
N LEU A 95 -18.11 -2.47 6.30
CA LEU A 95 -17.81 -3.48 5.28
C LEU A 95 -16.31 -3.79 5.21
N ALA A 96 -15.42 -2.79 5.32
CA ALA A 96 -13.99 -3.04 5.34
C ALA A 96 -13.57 -3.87 6.56
N THR A 97 -14.15 -3.60 7.73
CA THR A 97 -13.93 -4.40 8.95
C THR A 97 -14.43 -5.83 8.78
N GLU A 98 -15.63 -6.02 8.26
CA GLU A 98 -16.22 -7.35 7.98
C GLU A 98 -15.33 -8.17 7.05
N LEU A 99 -14.89 -7.58 5.93
CA LEU A 99 -14.01 -8.25 4.97
C LEU A 99 -12.63 -8.60 5.56
N LEU A 100 -12.08 -7.77 6.44
CA LEU A 100 -10.82 -8.09 7.13
C LEU A 100 -11.00 -9.27 8.07
N THR A 101 -12.10 -9.32 8.81
CA THR A 101 -12.43 -10.46 9.68
C THR A 101 -12.61 -11.74 8.87
N GLU A 102 -13.36 -11.70 7.77
CA GLU A 102 -13.54 -12.85 6.88
C GLU A 102 -12.20 -13.38 6.33
N VAL A 103 -11.31 -12.49 5.89
CA VAL A 103 -9.98 -12.88 5.41
C VAL A 103 -9.14 -13.49 6.53
N ALA A 104 -9.18 -12.91 7.73
CA ALA A 104 -8.45 -13.42 8.88
C ALA A 104 -8.94 -14.82 9.27
N GLU A 105 -10.25 -15.02 9.37
CA GLU A 105 -10.87 -16.32 9.67
C GLU A 105 -10.51 -17.37 8.61
N ALA A 106 -10.56 -17.01 7.33
CA ALA A 106 -10.21 -17.92 6.23
C ALA A 106 -8.74 -18.40 6.29
N HIS A 107 -7.84 -17.58 6.83
CA HIS A 107 -6.42 -17.92 6.99
C HIS A 107 -6.06 -18.41 8.41
N GLY A 108 -7.03 -18.47 9.33
CA GLY A 108 -6.79 -18.80 10.73
C GLY A 108 -5.94 -17.75 11.48
N TRP A 109 -5.97 -16.49 11.04
CA TRP A 109 -5.23 -15.39 11.67
C TRP A 109 -6.07 -14.69 12.73
N THR A 110 -5.39 -14.27 13.79
CA THR A 110 -5.93 -13.28 14.73
C THR A 110 -5.93 -11.88 14.10
N VAL A 111 -6.72 -10.97 14.65
CA VAL A 111 -6.75 -9.57 14.21
C VAL A 111 -5.35 -8.94 14.32
N GLU A 112 -4.65 -9.20 15.42
CA GLU A 112 -3.29 -8.71 15.68
C GLU A 112 -2.28 -9.26 14.64
N GLU A 113 -2.42 -10.51 14.25
CA GLU A 113 -1.59 -11.11 13.20
C GLU A 113 -1.89 -10.55 11.80
N LEU A 114 -3.15 -10.30 11.47
CA LEU A 114 -3.51 -9.60 10.24
C LEU A 114 -2.89 -8.19 10.22
N GLU A 115 -2.86 -7.54 11.37
CA GLU A 115 -2.29 -6.23 11.58
C GLU A 115 -0.76 -6.18 11.43
N ASP A 116 -0.05 -7.22 11.87
CA ASP A 116 1.39 -7.40 11.66
C ASP A 116 1.71 -7.66 10.18
N ARG A 117 0.83 -8.38 9.47
CA ARG A 117 1.01 -8.77 8.06
C ARG A 117 0.66 -7.69 7.05
N THR A 118 -0.06 -6.66 7.47
CA THR A 118 -0.56 -5.57 6.60
C THR A 118 0.26 -4.28 6.70
N VAL A 119 1.37 -4.29 7.44
CA VAL A 119 2.27 -3.13 7.50
C VAL A 119 2.85 -2.85 6.10
N PRO A 120 2.74 -1.62 5.58
CA PRO A 120 3.34 -1.26 4.31
C PRO A 120 4.86 -1.13 4.39
N ASP A 121 5.50 -1.56 3.33
CA ASP A 121 6.92 -1.31 3.02
C ASP A 121 7.20 0.12 2.54
N LEU A 122 6.18 0.93 2.23
CA LEU A 122 6.30 2.28 1.64
C LEU A 122 6.94 2.31 0.24
N GLY A 123 6.92 1.17 -0.48
CA GLY A 123 7.66 1.01 -1.72
C GLY A 123 9.18 1.00 -1.54
N LEU A 124 9.65 0.76 -0.31
CA LEU A 124 11.04 0.47 -0.03
C LEU A 124 11.36 -0.95 -0.52
N ASP A 125 12.54 -1.12 -1.09
CA ASP A 125 13.09 -2.44 -1.34
C ASP A 125 13.59 -3.09 -0.04
N ALA A 126 14.10 -4.33 -0.15
CA ALA A 126 14.66 -5.09 0.97
C ALA A 126 15.87 -4.39 1.64
N ASN A 127 16.55 -3.47 0.95
CA ASN A 127 17.65 -2.68 1.50
C ASN A 127 17.17 -1.42 2.21
N GLY A 128 15.86 -1.15 2.23
CA GLY A 128 15.29 0.08 2.76
C GLY A 128 15.58 1.27 1.84
N THR A 129 15.67 1.05 0.52
CA THR A 129 15.81 2.11 -0.47
C THR A 129 14.56 2.28 -1.33
N LEU A 130 14.19 3.54 -1.59
CA LEU A 130 13.10 3.93 -2.47
C LEU A 130 13.69 4.60 -3.72
N ALA A 131 13.43 4.02 -4.89
CA ALA A 131 13.86 4.55 -6.17
C ALA A 131 12.97 5.73 -6.61
N LEU A 132 13.61 6.86 -6.91
CA LEU A 132 12.95 8.11 -7.28
C LEU A 132 13.47 8.55 -8.66
N PRO A 133 12.80 8.15 -9.75
CA PRO A 133 13.18 8.58 -11.09
C PRO A 133 12.95 10.08 -11.25
N VAL A 134 13.98 10.79 -11.71
CA VAL A 134 13.99 12.22 -12.00
C VAL A 134 14.14 12.40 -13.52
N ALA A 135 13.85 13.59 -14.02
CA ALA A 135 14.16 13.96 -15.40
C ALA A 135 15.65 13.70 -15.76
N ASP A 136 15.92 13.59 -17.06
CA ASP A 136 17.20 13.20 -17.66
C ASP A 136 17.60 11.71 -17.46
N GLY A 137 16.66 10.83 -17.11
CA GLY A 137 16.96 9.40 -16.90
C GLY A 137 17.80 9.11 -15.66
N LYS A 138 17.89 10.06 -14.73
CA LYS A 138 18.63 9.91 -13.46
C LYS A 138 17.70 9.37 -12.38
N THR A 139 18.12 8.32 -11.70
CA THR A 139 17.40 7.80 -10.53
C THR A 139 18.10 8.24 -9.26
N TYR A 140 17.36 8.90 -8.38
CA TYR A 140 17.79 9.20 -7.02
C TYR A 140 17.32 8.07 -6.10
N LEU A 141 18.09 7.77 -5.08
CA LEU A 141 17.74 6.76 -4.08
C LEU A 141 17.44 7.45 -2.76
N ALA A 142 16.30 7.15 -2.16
CA ALA A 142 16.00 7.57 -0.80
C ALA A 142 16.19 6.37 0.14
N ARG A 143 17.25 6.39 0.95
CA ARG A 143 17.57 5.35 1.92
C ARG A 143 16.96 5.69 3.28
N LEU A 144 16.29 4.72 3.90
CA LEU A 144 15.80 4.83 5.26
C LEU A 144 16.94 4.58 6.26
N GLY A 145 17.25 5.56 7.10
CA GLY A 145 18.19 5.41 8.21
C GLY A 145 17.54 4.74 9.44
N ASP A 146 18.36 4.32 10.39
CA ASP A 146 17.91 3.71 11.66
C ASP A 146 17.16 4.70 12.56
N ASP A 147 17.35 5.99 12.30
CA ASP A 147 16.61 7.12 12.89
C ASP A 147 15.21 7.32 12.28
N LEU A 148 14.74 6.39 11.45
CA LEU A 148 13.49 6.49 10.67
C LEU A 148 13.45 7.78 9.82
N ALA A 149 14.61 8.21 9.32
CA ALA A 149 14.74 9.37 8.45
C ALA A 149 15.21 8.96 7.05
N PHE A 150 14.60 9.55 6.03
CA PHE A 150 15.02 9.36 4.64
C PHE A 150 16.22 10.25 4.30
N ARG A 151 17.32 9.62 3.86
CA ARG A 151 18.52 10.26 3.30
C ARG A 151 18.52 10.08 1.79
N LEU A 152 18.75 11.15 1.04
CA LEU A 152 18.73 11.13 -0.42
C LEU A 152 20.15 10.97 -0.97
N GLU A 153 20.29 10.08 -1.94
CA GLU A 153 21.51 9.85 -2.72
C GLU A 153 21.19 10.14 -4.19
N ASN A 154 22.10 10.82 -4.89
CA ASN A 154 21.97 11.04 -6.32
C ASN A 154 22.38 9.80 -7.13
N ALA A 155 22.23 9.88 -8.45
CA ALA A 155 22.65 8.82 -9.38
C ALA A 155 24.17 8.48 -9.31
N ALA A 156 24.99 9.35 -8.71
CA ALA A 156 26.42 9.13 -8.48
C ALA A 156 26.74 8.67 -7.04
N GLY A 157 25.74 8.29 -6.24
CA GLY A 157 25.89 7.83 -4.85
C GLY A 157 26.24 8.93 -3.84
N LYS A 158 26.20 10.21 -4.23
CA LYS A 158 26.47 11.32 -3.31
C LYS A 158 25.20 11.72 -2.55
N ALA A 159 25.34 11.94 -1.25
CA ALA A 159 24.26 12.44 -0.41
C ALA A 159 23.82 13.85 -0.85
N VAL A 160 22.52 14.05 -1.07
CA VAL A 160 21.93 15.34 -1.45
C VAL A 160 20.85 15.72 -0.45
N LYS A 161 20.68 17.02 -0.16
CA LYS A 161 19.65 17.50 0.77
C LYS A 161 18.25 17.54 0.17
N SER A 162 18.13 17.64 -1.16
CA SER A 162 16.86 17.75 -1.86
C SER A 162 16.96 17.18 -3.28
N LEU A 163 15.82 16.73 -3.80
CA LEU A 163 15.67 16.46 -5.23
C LEU A 163 15.80 17.77 -6.02
N PRO A 164 16.36 17.74 -7.25
CA PRO A 164 16.56 18.93 -8.05
C PRO A 164 15.26 19.70 -8.29
N ALA A 165 15.38 21.03 -8.35
CA ALA A 165 14.27 21.92 -8.69
C ALA A 165 14.02 21.89 -10.20
N SER A 166 13.40 20.81 -10.70
CA SER A 166 12.86 20.78 -12.06
C SER A 166 11.34 20.98 -12.07
N GLN A 167 10.84 21.60 -13.15
CA GLN A 167 9.42 21.71 -13.47
C GLN A 167 8.86 20.46 -14.17
N ASP A 168 9.69 19.47 -14.46
CA ASP A 168 9.26 18.22 -15.11
C ASP A 168 8.30 17.41 -14.25
N GLU A 169 7.32 16.79 -14.90
CA GLU A 169 6.29 15.97 -14.25
C GLU A 169 6.88 14.75 -13.52
N THR A 170 7.94 14.14 -14.05
CA THR A 170 8.65 13.02 -13.38
C THR A 170 9.28 13.46 -12.06
N THR A 171 9.96 14.60 -12.07
CA THR A 171 10.59 15.17 -10.87
C THR A 171 9.54 15.61 -9.85
N LYS A 172 8.41 16.18 -10.28
CA LYS A 172 7.27 16.50 -9.41
C LYS A 172 6.66 15.23 -8.79
N ALA A 173 6.47 14.18 -9.59
CA ALA A 173 5.98 12.89 -9.11
C ALA A 173 6.92 12.29 -8.06
N ALA A 174 8.23 12.26 -8.31
CA ALA A 174 9.23 11.79 -7.35
C ALA A 174 9.20 12.58 -6.02
N LYS A 175 9.10 13.92 -6.09
CA LYS A 175 8.94 14.76 -4.89
C LYS A 175 7.66 14.42 -4.12
N LYS A 176 6.56 14.19 -4.82
CA LYS A 176 5.27 13.81 -4.22
C LYS A 176 5.35 12.45 -3.56
N THR A 177 5.98 11.46 -4.21
CA THR A 177 6.20 10.12 -3.65
C THR A 177 7.06 10.19 -2.38
N LEU A 178 8.17 10.94 -2.40
CA LEU A 178 9.02 11.12 -1.23
C LEU A 178 8.28 11.83 -0.07
N ALA A 179 7.49 12.86 -0.37
CA ALA A 179 6.71 13.56 0.65
C ALA A 179 5.60 12.67 1.25
N ALA A 180 4.94 11.87 0.42
CA ALA A 180 3.95 10.88 0.86
C ALA A 180 4.60 9.81 1.74
N ALA A 181 5.72 9.22 1.31
CA ALA A 181 6.46 8.21 2.06
C ALA A 181 6.92 8.74 3.43
N LYS A 182 7.46 9.97 3.50
CA LYS A 182 7.82 10.61 4.79
C LYS A 182 6.63 10.76 5.73
N LYS A 183 5.46 11.12 5.20
CA LYS A 183 4.25 11.31 6.00
C LYS A 183 3.70 9.97 6.49
N GLU A 184 3.63 8.98 5.61
CA GLU A 184 3.16 7.65 5.93
C GLU A 184 4.10 6.96 6.93
N LEU A 185 5.41 7.07 6.76
CA LEU A 185 6.40 6.56 7.71
C LEU A 185 6.15 7.04 9.14
N LYS A 186 5.92 8.35 9.33
CA LYS A 186 5.61 8.90 10.66
C LYS A 186 4.33 8.32 11.26
N GLN A 187 3.32 8.07 10.43
CA GLN A 187 2.05 7.49 10.88
C GLN A 187 2.21 6.01 11.24
N ILE A 188 2.96 5.26 10.43
CA ILE A 188 3.26 3.84 10.68
C ILE A 188 4.11 3.72 11.93
N ALA A 189 5.21 4.46 12.04
CA ALA A 189 6.08 4.42 13.21
C ALA A 189 5.31 4.69 14.51
N LYS A 190 4.42 5.69 14.50
CA LYS A 190 3.57 5.97 15.67
C LYS A 190 2.60 4.83 15.99
N ALA A 191 1.92 4.28 14.98
CA ALA A 191 0.95 3.21 15.18
C ALA A 191 1.63 1.91 15.64
N GLN A 192 2.75 1.55 15.03
CA GLN A 192 3.48 0.32 15.32
C GLN A 192 4.23 0.39 16.66
N ALA A 193 4.74 1.56 17.05
CA ALA A 193 5.29 1.74 18.39
C ALA A 193 4.23 1.51 19.49
N GLN A 194 3.00 1.99 19.28
CA GLN A 194 1.90 1.75 20.20
C GLN A 194 1.54 0.25 20.27
N ARG A 195 1.49 -0.42 19.12
CA ARG A 195 1.20 -1.87 19.08
C ARG A 195 2.28 -2.71 19.73
N LEU A 196 3.55 -2.41 19.49
CA LEU A 196 4.67 -3.09 20.15
C LEU A 196 4.62 -2.89 21.67
N TYR A 197 4.24 -1.69 22.13
CA TYR A 197 4.03 -1.43 23.54
C TYR A 197 2.88 -2.27 24.13
N GLU A 198 1.75 -2.36 23.42
CA GLU A 198 0.61 -3.20 23.82
C GLU A 198 0.98 -4.69 23.84
N ALA A 199 1.71 -5.17 22.83
CA ALA A 199 2.23 -6.53 22.76
C ALA A 199 3.20 -6.86 23.89
N MET A 200 4.03 -5.90 24.30
CA MET A 200 4.90 -6.04 25.47
C MET A 200 4.07 -6.11 26.76
N CYS A 201 3.03 -5.28 26.90
CA CYS A 201 2.14 -5.31 28.06
C CYS A 201 1.36 -6.62 28.17
N SER A 202 1.02 -7.26 27.05
CA SER A 202 0.29 -8.52 27.00
C SER A 202 1.19 -9.76 26.93
N GLU A 203 2.52 -9.60 26.99
CA GLU A 203 3.51 -10.67 26.84
C GLU A 203 3.28 -11.52 25.57
N ARG A 204 2.84 -10.87 24.49
CA ARG A 204 2.59 -11.54 23.21
C ARG A 204 3.89 -12.13 22.66
N SER A 205 3.78 -13.35 22.17
CA SER A 205 4.87 -14.06 21.49
C SER A 205 4.52 -14.28 20.03
N TRP A 206 5.55 -14.34 19.19
CA TRP A 206 5.43 -14.61 17.76
C TRP A 206 6.16 -15.90 17.43
N ALA A 207 5.67 -16.63 16.42
CA ALA A 207 6.47 -17.67 15.79
C ALA A 207 7.72 -17.04 15.15
N VAL A 208 8.87 -17.69 15.29
CA VAL A 208 10.16 -17.15 14.81
C VAL A 208 10.12 -16.81 13.32
N ALA A 209 9.45 -17.62 12.51
CA ALA A 209 9.30 -17.40 11.08
C ALA A 209 8.49 -16.13 10.76
N ASP A 210 7.39 -15.90 11.48
CA ASP A 210 6.57 -14.70 11.33
C ASP A 210 7.32 -13.45 11.80
N TRP A 211 8.06 -13.56 12.92
CA TRP A 211 8.88 -12.46 13.41
C TRP A 211 9.96 -12.06 12.40
N GLN A 212 10.66 -13.04 11.82
CA GLN A 212 11.66 -12.77 10.79
C GLN A 212 11.05 -12.07 9.58
N ARG A 213 9.94 -12.61 9.08
CA ARG A 213 9.29 -12.09 7.86
C ARG A 213 8.68 -10.69 8.04
N HIS A 214 8.01 -10.43 9.17
CA HIS A 214 7.19 -9.23 9.36
C HIS A 214 7.88 -8.14 10.18
N TYR A 215 8.91 -8.48 10.96
CA TYR A 215 9.70 -7.51 11.71
C TYR A 215 11.10 -7.38 11.13
N ARG A 216 11.91 -8.44 11.17
CA ARG A 216 13.34 -8.35 10.82
C ARG A 216 13.59 -8.01 9.35
N ASP A 217 12.88 -8.64 8.43
CA ASP A 217 13.06 -8.48 6.99
C ASP A 217 12.26 -7.29 6.45
N HIS A 218 11.35 -6.74 7.26
CA HIS A 218 10.52 -5.62 6.86
C HIS A 218 11.29 -4.30 7.01
N PRO A 219 11.39 -3.48 5.95
CA PRO A 219 12.26 -2.30 5.93
C PRO A 219 11.90 -1.26 7.02
N VAL A 220 10.62 -1.07 7.34
CA VAL A 220 10.22 -0.18 8.44
C VAL A 220 10.29 -0.85 9.83
N MET A 221 9.67 -2.02 10.00
CA MET A 221 9.57 -2.70 11.31
C MET A 221 10.92 -3.11 11.88
N ALA A 222 11.90 -3.45 11.05
CA ALA A 222 13.24 -3.83 11.51
C ALA A 222 13.97 -2.72 12.28
N ARG A 223 13.54 -1.47 12.10
CA ARG A 223 14.08 -0.28 12.77
C ARG A 223 13.27 0.14 14.00
N LEU A 224 12.14 -0.53 14.25
CA LEU A 224 11.25 -0.29 15.38
C LEU A 224 11.29 -1.42 16.42
N ALA A 225 11.64 -2.63 15.99
CA ALA A 225 11.68 -3.85 16.80
C ALA A 225 12.97 -4.01 17.60
#